data_AF-A0A2P8K791-F1
#
_entry.id   AF-A0A2P8K791-F1
#
_cell.length_a   1.000
_cell.length_b   1.000
_cell.length_c   1.000
_cell.angle_alpha   90.00
_cell.angle_beta   90.00
_cell.angle_gamma   90.00
#
_symmetry.space_group_name_H-M   'P 1'
#
loop_
_entity.id
_entity.type
_entity.pdbx_description
1 polymer ?
#
loop_
_entity_poly.entity_id
_entity_poly.type
_entity_poly.pdbx_seq_one_letter_code
_entity_poly.pdbx_strand_id
1 'polypeptide(L)'
;GGLPVRIKDIQPRGINHALKYSWDLLNKQVRQRRLRPVERDRQMALISGTTDYQGFAHRDVVIEAVFEDLALKQRMVSEVEQYGGPQTIFASNTSSLPIGDIAAHASRPGQVIGLHFFSPVEKMPLVEVIPHKGTDPQTIATVVQLAKRQGKTPIVVADKAGFYV
;
A
#
# COMPACT_ATOMS: atom_id res chain seq x y z
N GLY A 1 -2.22 3.09 12.37
CA GLY A 1 -0.92 2.71 12.98
C GLY A 1 0.09 3.84 13.18
N GLY A 2 -0.30 5.12 13.09
CA GLY A 2 0.59 6.26 13.39
C GLY A 2 1.83 6.34 12.48
N LEU A 3 1.69 5.96 11.21
CA LEU A 3 2.79 5.92 10.25
C LEU A 3 2.76 7.18 9.36
N PRO A 4 3.90 7.82 9.08
CA PRO A 4 3.98 8.82 8.04
C PRO A 4 3.76 8.16 6.67
N VAL A 5 2.87 8.73 5.86
CA VAL A 5 2.51 8.21 4.54
C VAL A 5 2.68 9.30 3.49
N ARG A 6 3.14 8.90 2.32
CA ARG A 6 3.21 9.77 1.13
C ARG A 6 2.31 9.19 0.05
N ILE A 7 1.31 9.96 -0.36
CA ILE A 7 0.40 9.64 -1.46
C ILE A 7 1.05 10.14 -2.75
N LYS A 8 1.34 9.22 -3.66
CA LYS A 8 1.76 9.56 -5.02
C LYS A 8 0.57 9.39 -5.95
N ASP A 9 0.35 10.38 -6.81
CA ASP A 9 -0.57 10.31 -7.95
C ASP A 9 0.11 10.92 -9.18
N ILE A 10 -0.43 10.73 -10.37
CA ILE A 10 0.04 11.43 -11.58
C ILE A 10 -0.50 12.86 -11.68
N GLN A 11 -1.57 13.18 -10.95
CA GLN A 11 -2.20 14.49 -10.96
C GLN A 11 -2.46 15.02 -9.53
N PRO A 12 -2.26 16.32 -9.27
CA PRO A 12 -2.60 16.92 -7.97
C PRO A 12 -4.05 16.70 -7.55
N ARG A 13 -4.96 16.54 -8.51
CA ARG A 13 -6.37 16.24 -8.25
C ARG A 13 -6.58 14.93 -7.48
N GLY A 14 -5.85 13.87 -7.82
CA GLY A 14 -5.94 12.58 -7.12
C GLY A 14 -5.46 12.68 -5.68
N ILE A 15 -4.34 13.39 -5.47
CA ILE A 15 -3.79 13.69 -4.14
C ILE A 15 -4.80 14.46 -3.29
N ASN A 16 -5.35 15.55 -3.84
CA ASN A 16 -6.34 16.38 -3.15
C ASN A 16 -7.60 15.58 -2.79
N HIS A 17 -8.04 14.67 -3.67
CA HIS A 17 -9.14 13.77 -3.38
C HIS A 17 -8.83 12.87 -2.18
N ALA A 18 -7.66 12.23 -2.16
CA ALA A 18 -7.26 11.32 -1.08
C ALA A 18 -7.08 12.05 0.27
N LEU A 19 -6.54 13.27 0.25
CA LEU A 19 -6.44 14.14 1.44
C LEU A 19 -7.83 14.53 1.95
N LYS A 20 -8.74 14.94 1.06
CA LYS A 20 -10.12 15.27 1.42
C LYS A 20 -10.86 14.06 2.00
N TYR A 21 -10.73 12.90 1.36
CA TYR A 21 -11.35 11.66 1.84
C TYR A 21 -10.85 11.30 3.25
N SER A 22 -9.54 11.38 3.48
CA SER A 22 -8.93 11.15 4.79
C SER A 22 -9.42 12.15 5.85
N TRP A 23 -9.50 13.43 5.48
CA TRP A 23 -10.06 14.48 6.35
C TRP A 23 -11.52 14.19 6.72
N ASP A 24 -12.36 13.86 5.75
CA ASP A 24 -13.79 13.61 5.98
C ASP A 24 -14.01 12.40 6.90
N LEU A 25 -13.23 11.32 6.74
CA LEU A 25 -13.25 10.16 7.63
C LEU A 25 -12.91 10.54 9.07
N LEU A 26 -11.81 11.26 9.28
CA LEU A 26 -11.38 11.67 10.63
C LEU A 26 -12.34 12.71 11.23
N ASN A 27 -12.81 13.66 10.43
CA ASN A 27 -13.75 14.69 10.86
C ASN A 27 -15.11 14.10 11.25
N LYS A 28 -15.54 13.01 10.59
CA LYS A 28 -16.71 12.23 11.02
C LYS A 28 -16.51 11.65 12.43
N GLN A 29 -15.32 11.13 12.75
CA GLN A 29 -15.01 10.64 14.10
C GLN A 29 -15.00 11.78 15.14
N VAL A 30 -14.52 12.97 14.76
CA VAL A 30 -14.59 14.17 15.60
C VAL A 30 -16.04 14.56 15.90
N ARG A 31 -16.90 14.62 14.88
CA ARG A 31 -18.34 14.90 15.04
C ARG A 31 -19.03 13.87 15.94
N GLN A 32 -18.57 12.62 15.89
CA GLN A 32 -19.05 11.53 16.76
C GLN A 32 -18.40 11.51 18.15
N ARG A 33 -17.56 12.50 18.49
CA ARG A 33 -16.81 12.60 19.76
C ARG A 33 -15.88 11.40 20.05
N ARG A 34 -15.47 10.67 19.00
CA ARG A 34 -14.53 9.54 19.09
C ARG A 34 -13.07 9.96 18.92
N LEU A 35 -12.83 11.19 18.45
CA LEU A 35 -11.52 11.76 18.18
C LEU A 35 -11.55 13.26 18.54
N ARG A 36 -10.49 13.79 19.14
CA ARG A 36 -10.37 15.24 19.39
C ARG A 36 -9.90 15.95 18.11
N PRO A 37 -10.29 17.22 17.87
CA PRO A 37 -9.82 17.99 16.72
C PRO A 37 -8.28 18.01 16.57
N VAL A 38 -7.56 18.19 17.69
CA VAL A 38 -6.09 18.16 17.71
C VAL A 38 -5.50 16.81 17.28
N GLU A 39 -6.20 15.70 17.54
CA GLU A 39 -5.76 14.37 17.15
C GLU A 39 -5.99 14.13 15.65
N ARG A 40 -7.12 14.61 15.11
CA ARG A 40 -7.35 14.64 13.66
C ARG A 40 -6.21 15.40 12.96
N ASP A 41 -5.90 16.60 13.44
CA ASP A 41 -4.89 17.45 12.79
C ASP A 41 -3.50 16.82 12.86
N ARG A 42 -3.14 16.19 13.99
CA ARG A 42 -1.91 15.38 14.11
C ARG A 42 -1.88 14.20 13.14
N GLN A 43 -2.99 13.49 12.95
CA GLN A 43 -3.05 12.37 12.00
C GLN A 43 -2.95 12.86 10.54
N MET A 44 -3.60 13.97 10.21
CA MET A 44 -3.52 14.57 8.87
C MET A 44 -2.10 15.06 8.56
N ALA A 45 -1.36 15.57 9.55
CA ALA A 45 0.03 16.00 9.39
C ALA A 45 1.00 14.85 9.03
N LEU A 46 0.60 13.59 9.22
CA LEU A 46 1.38 12.42 8.79
C LEU A 46 1.20 12.10 7.31
N ILE A 47 0.23 12.72 6.62
CA ILE A 47 -0.08 12.45 5.22
C ILE A 47 0.49 13.57 4.36
N SER A 48 1.39 13.20 3.45
CA SER A 48 1.96 14.10 2.43
C SER A 48 1.59 13.65 1.02
N GLY A 49 1.65 14.55 0.06
CA GLY A 49 1.40 14.27 -1.35
C GLY A 49 2.63 14.51 -2.22
N THR A 50 2.75 13.79 -3.33
CA THR A 50 3.72 14.08 -4.40
C THR A 50 3.19 13.63 -5.76
N THR A 51 3.68 14.22 -6.84
CA THR A 51 3.41 13.78 -8.22
C THR A 51 4.55 12.95 -8.83
N ASP A 52 5.66 12.78 -8.09
CA ASP A 52 6.86 12.09 -8.54
C ASP A 52 7.37 11.09 -7.49
N TYR A 53 8.56 10.52 -7.72
CA TYR A 53 9.20 9.56 -6.81
C TYR A 53 10.17 10.21 -5.80
N GLN A 54 10.18 11.53 -5.66
CA GLN A 54 11.08 12.18 -4.73
C GLN A 54 10.84 11.68 -3.30
N GLY A 55 11.93 11.34 -2.61
CA GLY A 55 11.93 10.81 -1.24
C GLY A 55 11.50 9.34 -1.10
N PHE A 56 11.33 8.60 -2.20
CA PHE A 56 11.05 7.15 -2.14
C PHE A 56 12.24 6.34 -1.60
N ALA A 57 13.47 6.86 -1.72
CA ALA A 57 14.68 6.24 -1.17
C ALA A 57 14.63 6.00 0.35
N HIS A 58 13.73 6.69 1.06
CA HIS A 58 13.51 6.55 2.51
C HIS A 58 12.16 5.88 2.85
N ARG A 59 11.58 5.10 1.93
CA ARG A 59 10.34 4.37 2.16
C ARG A 59 10.64 2.89 2.36
N ASP A 60 10.14 2.34 3.46
CA ASP A 60 10.29 0.92 3.75
C ASP A 60 9.37 0.06 2.87
N VAL A 61 8.14 0.53 2.63
CA VAL A 61 7.12 -0.17 1.85
C VAL A 61 6.39 0.82 0.93
N VAL A 62 6.25 0.46 -0.34
CA VAL A 62 5.38 1.13 -1.32
C VAL A 62 4.18 0.23 -1.58
N ILE A 63 2.97 0.76 -1.43
CA ILE A 63 1.73 0.05 -1.75
C ILE A 63 1.19 0.62 -3.06
N GLU A 64 1.14 -0.21 -4.09
CA GLU A 64 0.59 0.11 -5.40
C GLU A 64 -0.92 -0.16 -5.43
N ALA A 65 -1.71 0.82 -5.86
CA ALA A 65 -3.16 0.75 -5.96
C ALA A 65 -3.69 1.48 -7.20
N VAL A 66 -3.06 1.23 -8.35
CA VAL A 66 -3.46 1.72 -9.67
C VAL A 66 -4.33 0.68 -10.40
N PHE A 67 -4.71 1.00 -11.63
CA PHE A 67 -5.52 0.13 -12.48
C PHE A 67 -4.91 -1.26 -12.68
N GLU A 68 -5.78 -2.24 -12.93
CA GLU A 68 -5.41 -3.62 -13.24
C GLU A 68 -4.82 -3.74 -14.66
N ASP A 69 -3.59 -3.26 -14.82
CA ASP A 69 -2.79 -3.35 -16.03
C ASP A 69 -1.40 -3.90 -15.68
N LEU A 70 -1.07 -5.08 -16.23
CA LEU A 70 0.16 -5.79 -15.89
C LEU A 70 1.42 -4.99 -16.29
N ALA A 71 1.43 -4.41 -17.48
CA ALA A 71 2.58 -3.64 -17.98
C ALA A 71 2.81 -2.37 -17.16
N LEU A 72 1.74 -1.71 -16.71
CA LEU A 72 1.81 -0.59 -15.78
C LEU A 72 2.41 -1.01 -14.44
N LYS A 73 1.92 -2.09 -13.84
CA LYS A 73 2.44 -2.56 -12.55
C LYS A 73 3.90 -3.01 -12.63
N GLN A 74 4.31 -3.72 -13.68
CA GLN A 74 5.71 -4.09 -13.91
C GLN A 74 6.62 -2.86 -14.08
N ARG A 75 6.14 -1.82 -14.79
CA ARG A 75 6.86 -0.54 -14.86
C ARG A 75 6.99 0.11 -13.49
N MET A 76 5.93 0.11 -12.68
CA MET A 76 5.98 0.66 -11.33
C MET A 76 6.92 -0.11 -10.40
N VAL A 77 7.03 -1.43 -10.54
CA VAL A 77 8.06 -2.22 -9.85
C VAL A 77 9.45 -1.68 -10.22
N SER A 78 9.73 -1.52 -11.51
CA SER A 78 11.02 -1.02 -11.99
C SER A 78 11.31 0.41 -11.49
N GLU A 79 10.32 1.29 -11.49
CA GLU A 79 10.44 2.66 -10.97
C GLU A 79 10.72 2.67 -9.46
N VAL A 80 10.02 1.83 -8.68
CA VAL A 80 10.29 1.70 -7.24
C VAL A 80 11.66 1.09 -7.00
N GLU A 81 12.12 0.17 -7.84
CA GLU A 81 13.47 -0.37 -7.73
C GLU A 81 14.56 0.68 -7.99
N GLN A 82 14.29 1.63 -8.89
CA GLN A 82 15.18 2.72 -9.28
C GLN A 82 15.21 3.86 -8.25
N TYR A 83 14.04 4.27 -7.73
CA TYR A 83 13.92 5.45 -6.85
C TYR A 83 13.80 5.11 -5.36
N GLY A 84 13.45 3.86 -5.04
CA GLY A 84 13.39 3.33 -3.69
C GLY A 84 14.76 3.00 -3.11
N GLY A 85 14.78 2.72 -1.81
CA GLY A 85 15.96 2.18 -1.15
C GLY A 85 16.21 0.72 -1.56
N PRO A 86 17.42 0.18 -1.29
CA PRO A 86 17.76 -1.21 -1.62
C PRO A 86 16.92 -2.26 -0.88
N GLN A 87 16.20 -1.85 0.17
CA GLN A 87 15.31 -2.70 0.97
C GLN A 87 13.83 -2.33 0.82
N THR A 88 13.48 -1.41 -0.09
CA THR A 88 12.09 -0.99 -0.27
C THR A 88 11.26 -2.13 -0.84
N ILE A 89 10.21 -2.51 -0.10
CA ILE A 89 9.25 -3.53 -0.53
C ILE A 89 8.22 -2.90 -1.46
N PHE A 90 7.93 -3.57 -2.57
CA PHE A 90 6.80 -3.27 -3.44
C PHE A 90 5.63 -4.21 -3.12
N ALA A 91 4.52 -3.65 -2.66
CA ALA A 91 3.30 -4.39 -2.34
C ALA A 91 2.17 -3.99 -3.30
N SER A 92 1.66 -4.92 -4.11
CA SER A 92 0.54 -4.64 -5.02
C SER A 92 -0.82 -4.91 -4.36
N ASN A 93 -1.76 -3.97 -4.46
CA ASN A 93 -3.16 -4.14 -4.08
C ASN A 93 -4.00 -4.76 -5.23
N THR A 94 -3.37 -5.48 -6.17
CA THR A 94 -4.09 -6.17 -7.23
C THR A 94 -5.08 -7.19 -6.69
N SER A 95 -6.21 -7.36 -7.38
CA SER A 95 -7.23 -8.35 -7.05
C SER A 95 -7.24 -9.53 -8.03
N SER A 96 -6.60 -9.40 -9.20
CA SER A 96 -6.75 -10.38 -10.29
C SER A 96 -5.43 -10.84 -10.91
N LEU A 97 -4.38 -10.01 -10.87
CA LEU A 97 -3.10 -10.33 -11.48
C LEU A 97 -2.24 -11.18 -10.54
N PRO A 98 -1.65 -12.29 -11.01
CA PRO A 98 -0.67 -13.03 -10.23
C PRO A 98 0.52 -12.16 -9.86
N ILE A 99 0.98 -12.27 -8.61
CA ILE A 99 2.11 -11.48 -8.10
C ILE A 99 3.40 -11.89 -8.80
N GLY A 100 3.55 -13.18 -9.14
CA GLY A 100 4.66 -13.67 -9.94
C GLY A 100 4.78 -12.99 -11.31
N ASP A 101 3.65 -12.68 -11.96
CA ASP A 101 3.65 -11.98 -13.24
C ASP A 101 4.07 -10.50 -13.06
N ILE A 102 3.60 -9.86 -11.99
CA ILE A 102 4.03 -8.48 -11.63
C ILE A 102 5.54 -8.45 -11.33
N ALA A 103 6.07 -9.50 -10.69
CA ALA A 103 7.47 -9.62 -10.31
C ALA A 103 8.39 -10.12 -11.44
N ALA A 104 7.87 -10.52 -12.60
CA ALA A 104 8.61 -11.26 -13.63
C ALA A 104 9.87 -10.56 -14.17
N HIS A 105 9.88 -9.22 -14.14
CA HIS A 105 11.00 -8.40 -14.61
C HIS A 105 11.69 -7.61 -13.49
N ALA A 106 11.37 -7.91 -12.23
CA ALA A 106 11.97 -7.27 -11.07
C ALA A 106 13.46 -7.66 -10.95
N SER A 107 14.31 -6.70 -10.66
CA SER A 107 15.71 -6.94 -10.29
C SER A 107 15.82 -7.56 -8.89
N ARG A 108 14.84 -7.28 -8.03
CA ARG A 108 14.73 -7.75 -6.63
C ARG A 108 13.37 -8.40 -6.39
N PRO A 109 13.05 -9.53 -7.05
CA PRO A 109 11.73 -10.16 -6.96
C PRO A 109 11.36 -10.60 -5.52
N GLY A 110 12.35 -10.84 -4.66
CA GLY A 110 12.16 -11.11 -3.23
C GLY A 110 11.48 -10.00 -2.43
N GLN A 111 11.53 -8.77 -2.95
CA GLN A 111 10.91 -7.57 -2.35
C GLN A 111 9.54 -7.24 -2.97
N VAL A 112 9.02 -8.09 -3.87
CA VAL A 112 7.70 -7.94 -4.49
C VAL A 112 6.70 -8.90 -3.84
N ILE A 113 5.54 -8.39 -3.44
CA ILE A 113 4.49 -9.15 -2.75
C ILE A 113 3.10 -8.56 -3.05
N GLY A 114 2.04 -9.35 -2.90
CA GLY A 114 0.68 -8.84 -2.87
C GLY A 114 0.24 -8.42 -1.47
N LEU A 115 -0.49 -7.32 -1.37
CA LEU A 115 -1.18 -6.85 -0.18
C LEU A 115 -2.57 -6.34 -0.57
N HIS A 116 -3.52 -7.28 -0.67
CA HIS A 116 -4.86 -7.02 -1.19
C HIS A 116 -5.83 -6.62 -0.06
N PHE A 117 -6.31 -5.37 -0.13
CA PHE A 117 -7.27 -4.79 0.79
C PHE A 117 -8.70 -4.93 0.27
N PHE A 118 -9.61 -5.31 1.17
CA PHE A 118 -11.05 -5.36 0.86
C PHE A 118 -11.70 -3.98 1.01
N SER A 119 -12.57 -3.62 0.07
CA SER A 119 -13.30 -2.35 0.08
C SER A 119 -14.62 -2.45 0.86
N PRO A 120 -15.01 -1.43 1.66
CA PRO A 120 -14.26 -0.21 1.98
C PRO A 120 -13.11 -0.47 2.96
N VAL A 121 -11.92 0.04 2.62
CA VAL A 121 -10.67 -0.27 3.35
C VAL A 121 -10.74 0.15 4.81
N GLU A 122 -11.42 1.23 5.16
CA GLU A 122 -11.55 1.69 6.54
C GLU A 122 -12.45 0.84 7.42
N LYS A 123 -13.27 -0.05 6.83
CA LYS A 123 -14.24 -0.89 7.55
C LYS A 123 -13.87 -2.36 7.56
N MET A 124 -13.26 -2.86 6.48
CA MET A 124 -12.97 -4.27 6.34
C MET A 124 -11.78 -4.68 7.21
N PRO A 125 -11.91 -5.70 8.08
CA PRO A 125 -10.83 -6.10 8.97
C PRO A 125 -9.77 -6.95 8.25
N LEU A 126 -10.16 -7.69 7.22
CA LEU A 126 -9.31 -8.63 6.51
C LEU A 126 -8.36 -7.93 5.52
N VAL A 127 -7.17 -8.47 5.36
CA VAL A 127 -6.24 -8.16 4.27
C VAL A 127 -5.49 -9.43 3.86
N GLU A 128 -5.28 -9.62 2.57
CA GLU A 128 -4.56 -10.76 2.04
C GLU A 128 -3.09 -10.40 1.77
N VAL A 129 -2.19 -11.25 2.24
CA VAL A 129 -0.76 -11.18 1.97
C VAL A 129 -0.41 -12.31 1.01
N ILE A 130 0.00 -11.96 -0.21
CA ILE A 130 0.16 -12.91 -1.31
C ILE A 130 1.63 -12.99 -1.72
N PRO A 131 2.43 -13.90 -1.15
CA PRO A 131 3.76 -14.19 -1.65
C PRO A 131 3.71 -14.97 -2.97
N HIS A 132 4.60 -14.61 -3.90
CA HIS A 132 4.94 -15.47 -5.03
C HIS A 132 6.12 -16.38 -4.66
N LYS A 133 6.49 -17.31 -5.55
CA LYS A 133 7.54 -18.32 -5.29
C LYS A 133 8.90 -17.71 -4.89
N GLY A 134 9.21 -16.52 -5.40
CA GLY A 134 10.47 -15.83 -5.13
C GLY A 134 10.41 -14.79 -4.02
N THR A 135 9.26 -14.56 -3.36
CA THR A 135 9.14 -13.57 -2.27
C THR A 135 9.97 -13.98 -1.05
N ASP A 136 10.75 -13.06 -0.49
CA ASP A 136 11.59 -13.33 0.67
C ASP A 136 10.73 -13.52 1.95
N PRO A 137 11.09 -14.45 2.85
CA PRO A 137 10.41 -14.61 4.13
C PRO A 137 10.35 -13.32 4.96
N GLN A 138 11.40 -12.49 4.88
CA GLN A 138 11.45 -11.19 5.55
C GLN A 138 10.45 -10.18 4.96
N THR A 139 10.24 -10.20 3.65
CA THR A 139 9.21 -9.37 2.98
C THR A 139 7.82 -9.75 3.48
N ILE A 140 7.52 -11.05 3.56
CA ILE A 140 6.25 -11.56 4.10
C ILE A 140 6.05 -11.10 5.54
N ALA A 141 7.06 -11.30 6.39
CA ALA A 141 7.01 -10.90 7.80
C ALA A 141 6.76 -9.40 7.97
N THR A 142 7.47 -8.56 7.21
CA THR A 142 7.33 -7.10 7.24
C THR A 142 5.91 -6.67 6.86
N VAL A 143 5.36 -7.24 5.78
CA VAL A 143 4.02 -6.89 5.29
C VAL A 143 2.92 -7.38 6.24
N VAL A 144 3.06 -8.58 6.82
CA VAL A 144 2.15 -9.07 7.87
C VAL A 144 2.17 -8.15 9.10
N GLN A 145 3.35 -7.69 9.53
CA GLN A 145 3.48 -6.75 10.65
C GLN A 145 2.86 -5.39 10.33
N LEU A 146 3.07 -4.88 9.11
CA LEU A 146 2.46 -3.64 8.63
C LEU A 146 0.93 -3.73 8.68
N ALA A 147 0.34 -4.80 8.15
CA ALA A 147 -1.09 -5.06 8.19
C ALA A 147 -1.64 -5.05 9.62
N LYS A 148 -0.99 -5.78 10.55
CA LYS A 148 -1.38 -5.79 11.97
C LYS A 148 -1.29 -4.41 12.60
N ARG A 149 -0.24 -3.65 12.31
CA ARG A 149 -0.06 -2.26 12.81
C ARG A 149 -1.11 -1.30 12.25
N GLN A 150 -1.69 -1.59 11.09
CA GLN A 150 -2.82 -0.88 10.52
C GLN A 150 -4.18 -1.29 11.13
N GLY A 151 -4.19 -2.26 12.05
CA GLY A 151 -5.42 -2.78 12.65
C GLY A 151 -6.14 -3.80 11.77
N LYS A 152 -5.44 -4.39 10.79
CA LYS A 152 -5.96 -5.45 9.93
C LYS A 152 -5.63 -6.84 10.47
N THR A 153 -6.41 -7.81 10.05
CA THR A 153 -6.17 -9.24 10.22
C THR A 153 -5.57 -9.77 8.92
N PRO A 154 -4.25 -9.95 8.83
CA PRO A 154 -3.62 -10.51 7.64
C PRO A 154 -3.86 -12.03 7.55
N ILE A 155 -4.18 -12.51 6.36
CA ILE A 155 -4.13 -13.92 5.99
C ILE A 155 -3.11 -14.12 4.87
N VAL A 156 -2.27 -15.15 4.98
CA VAL A 156 -1.30 -15.47 3.92
C VAL A 156 -1.96 -16.45 2.95
N VAL A 157 -2.04 -16.08 1.67
CA VAL A 157 -2.69 -16.88 0.62
C VAL A 157 -1.74 -17.11 -0.55
N ALA A 158 -1.91 -18.22 -1.26
CA ALA A 158 -1.04 -18.60 -2.36
C ALA A 158 -1.33 -17.80 -3.64
N ASP A 159 -0.29 -17.48 -4.41
CA ASP A 159 -0.34 -16.79 -5.72
C ASP A 159 -1.16 -17.57 -6.78
N LYS A 160 -2.44 -17.17 -7.00
CA LYS A 160 -3.39 -17.74 -7.97
C LYS A 160 -4.34 -16.64 -8.46
N ALA A 161 -4.64 -16.61 -9.76
CA ALA A 161 -5.59 -15.66 -10.33
C ALA A 161 -6.96 -15.71 -9.60
N GLY A 162 -7.46 -14.55 -9.14
CA GLY A 162 -8.78 -14.41 -8.51
C GLY A 162 -8.86 -14.69 -6.99
N PHE A 163 -7.80 -14.39 -6.24
CA PHE A 163 -7.59 -14.71 -4.82
C PHE A 163 -8.80 -14.82 -3.87
N TYR A 164 -8.81 -15.93 -3.09
CA TYR A 164 -9.75 -16.41 -2.06
C TYR A 164 -11.27 -16.26 -2.32
N VAL A 165 -11.72 -16.41 -3.57
CA VAL A 165 -13.11 -16.84 -3.83
C VAL A 165 -13.16 -18.32 -4.18
#